data_AF-A0A7C7GNC4-F1
#
_entry.id   AF-A0A7C7GNC4-F1
#
_cell.length_a   1.000
_cell.length_b   1.000
_cell.length_c   1.000
_cell.angle_alpha   90.00
_cell.angle_beta   90.00
_cell.angle_gamma   90.00
#
_symmetry.space_group_name_H-M   'P 1'
#
loop_
_entity.id
_entity.type
_entity.pdbx_description
1 polymer ?
#
loop_
_entity_poly.entity_id
_entity_poly.type
_entity_poly.pdbx_seq_one_letter_code
_entity_poly.pdbx_strand_id
1 'polypeptide(L)'
;MRYFTPVFLSISFSLFFSSYSLAQAYSLEVETYQVHSETSFYDIAGMTTYRLYLTQLCPTDFVSAIYGNDVSPFEISAPEGLFNHLFNPGWGAFSPAFVFIFPSLLFDSFATIGHESVFSSSGGNNSPADVSLLEDPAQPISPIFIEDGSTGAIANTLIGFAYYNLNGNPYGYPNDDGRVMIMQLTTSGPISGLINAQIFPNGVGANSVLVHYAFDGPGIYPAEWNCDNDLDGDGVCDEDETLGCTYPSAENFSHCASEDDGTCVFSQAVECGPGTQFDEETGACLVTLPGDSNFDNCVDLEDLLELLVLYGLCFPPQ
;
A
#
# COMPACT_ATOMS: atom_id res chain seq x y z
N MET A 1 28.68 2.10 -55.78
CA MET A 1 29.07 2.24 -54.36
C MET A 1 27.84 2.67 -53.59
N ARG A 2 27.56 2.00 -52.46
CA ARG A 2 26.25 1.92 -51.80
C ARG A 2 25.86 3.24 -51.10
N TYR A 3 24.57 3.56 -51.18
CA TYR A 3 23.87 4.56 -50.36
C TYR A 3 23.77 4.08 -48.90
N PHE A 4 23.97 4.98 -47.94
CA PHE A 4 23.64 4.76 -46.52
C PHE A 4 22.71 5.89 -46.05
N THR A 5 21.47 5.53 -45.78
CA THR A 5 20.43 6.31 -45.10
C THR A 5 20.51 6.07 -43.58
N PRO A 6 20.21 7.05 -42.71
CA PRO A 6 20.15 6.83 -41.27
C PRO A 6 18.80 6.21 -40.89
N VAL A 7 18.83 5.15 -40.08
CA VAL A 7 17.63 4.56 -39.46
C VAL A 7 17.49 5.16 -38.06
N PHE A 8 16.42 5.93 -37.85
CA PHE A 8 15.94 6.34 -36.54
C PHE A 8 15.30 5.12 -35.86
N LEU A 9 15.90 4.65 -34.76
CA LEU A 9 15.31 3.62 -33.90
C LEU A 9 14.47 4.33 -32.83
N SER A 10 13.17 4.43 -33.07
CA SER A 10 12.19 4.84 -32.05
C SER A 10 11.94 3.65 -31.14
N ILE A 11 12.43 3.72 -29.89
CA ILE A 11 12.09 2.77 -28.83
C ILE A 11 10.75 3.25 -28.25
N SER A 12 9.66 2.61 -28.65
CA SER A 12 8.37 2.76 -27.97
C SER A 12 8.48 2.12 -26.60
N PHE A 13 8.42 2.96 -25.56
CA PHE A 13 8.31 2.55 -24.17
C PHE A 13 6.83 2.19 -23.94
N SER A 14 6.48 0.92 -24.13
CA SER A 14 5.17 0.41 -23.77
C SER A 14 5.07 0.39 -22.24
N LEU A 15 4.40 1.40 -21.68
CA LEU A 15 3.92 1.39 -20.30
C LEU A 15 2.87 0.28 -20.19
N PHE A 16 3.28 -0.88 -19.69
CA PHE A 16 2.36 -1.85 -19.12
C PHE A 16 1.81 -1.25 -17.83
N PHE A 17 0.66 -0.57 -17.93
CA PHE A 17 -0.22 -0.43 -16.78
C PHE A 17 -0.84 -1.82 -16.54
N SER A 18 -0.22 -2.59 -15.66
CA SER A 18 -0.88 -3.72 -15.05
C SER A 18 -1.92 -3.13 -14.10
N SER A 19 -3.18 -3.05 -14.54
CA SER A 19 -4.31 -2.82 -13.66
C SER A 19 -4.46 -4.08 -12.80
N TYR A 20 -3.71 -4.13 -11.70
CA TYR A 20 -4.02 -5.07 -10.64
C TYR A 20 -5.37 -4.62 -10.06
N SER A 21 -6.40 -5.44 -10.27
CA SER A 21 -7.55 -5.45 -9.38
C SER A 21 -7.00 -5.83 -8.01
N LEU A 22 -6.79 -4.85 -7.14
CA LEU A 22 -6.46 -5.12 -5.74
C LEU A 22 -7.78 -5.48 -5.06
N ALA A 23 -7.87 -6.69 -4.53
CA ALA A 23 -8.79 -6.99 -3.44
C ALA A 23 -8.59 -5.95 -2.32
N GLN A 24 -9.65 -5.63 -1.59
CA GLN A 24 -9.62 -4.68 -0.47
C GLN A 24 -8.89 -5.30 0.73
N ALA A 25 -7.56 -5.35 0.65
CA ALA A 25 -6.71 -5.91 1.68
C ALA A 25 -5.77 -4.86 2.32
N TYR A 26 -5.48 -5.05 3.60
CA TYR A 26 -4.42 -4.31 4.28
C TYR A 26 -3.08 -4.63 3.61
N SER A 27 -2.26 -3.61 3.36
CA SER A 27 -0.97 -3.79 2.70
C SER A 27 0.14 -2.94 3.32
N LEU A 28 1.36 -3.44 3.22
CA LEU A 28 2.57 -2.70 3.52
C LEU A 28 3.11 -2.08 2.23
N GLU A 29 3.24 -0.76 2.21
CA GLU A 29 3.89 -0.03 1.13
C GLU A 29 5.26 0.46 1.57
N VAL A 30 6.29 0.06 0.84
CA VAL A 30 7.67 0.47 1.02
C VAL A 30 8.01 1.47 -0.08
N GLU A 31 8.02 2.75 0.26
CA GLU A 31 8.24 3.85 -0.67
C GLU A 31 9.70 4.32 -0.62
N THR A 32 10.28 4.60 -1.79
CA THR A 32 11.52 5.37 -1.89
C THR A 32 11.21 6.86 -1.75
N TYR A 33 11.33 7.38 -0.52
CA TYR A 33 11.01 8.77 -0.21
C TYR A 33 12.03 9.75 -0.82
N GLN A 34 13.32 9.48 -0.67
CA GLN A 34 14.36 10.33 -1.23
C GLN A 34 15.65 9.58 -1.52
N VAL A 35 16.19 9.76 -2.73
CA VAL A 35 17.55 9.35 -3.08
C VAL A 35 18.48 10.53 -2.86
N HIS A 36 19.47 10.37 -1.99
CA HIS A 36 20.44 11.42 -1.67
C HIS A 36 21.59 11.37 -2.66
N SER A 37 21.55 12.24 -3.66
CA SER A 37 22.68 12.40 -4.58
C SER A 37 23.94 12.85 -3.82
N GLU A 38 25.13 12.59 -4.38
CA GLU A 38 26.42 12.96 -3.78
C GLU A 38 26.59 14.46 -3.49
N THR A 39 25.68 15.30 -3.98
CA THR A 39 25.68 16.75 -3.79
C THR A 39 24.69 17.23 -2.72
N SER A 40 23.88 16.34 -2.13
CA SER A 40 22.78 16.70 -1.21
C SER A 40 23.32 17.03 0.19
N PHE A 41 23.95 16.03 0.81
CA PHE A 41 24.47 16.08 2.17
C PHE A 41 25.66 15.12 2.21
N TYR A 42 26.81 15.58 2.70
CA TYR A 42 28.04 14.78 2.63
C TYR A 42 27.93 13.45 3.41
N ASP A 43 27.18 13.46 4.52
CA ASP A 43 27.12 12.32 5.45
C ASP A 43 26.15 11.21 5.02
N ILE A 44 25.23 11.51 4.08
CA ILE A 44 24.26 10.53 3.52
C ILE A 44 24.33 10.47 1.99
N ALA A 45 25.42 10.97 1.40
CA ALA A 45 25.66 10.93 -0.02
C ALA A 45 25.62 9.48 -0.54
N GLY A 46 24.76 9.22 -1.54
CA GLY A 46 24.59 7.90 -2.13
C GLY A 46 23.64 6.97 -1.36
N MET A 47 23.04 7.44 -0.26
CA MET A 47 22.02 6.68 0.48
C MET A 47 20.61 6.94 -0.06
N THR A 48 19.70 6.03 0.25
CA THR A 48 18.27 6.12 -0.02
C THR A 48 17.51 6.11 1.29
N THR A 49 16.58 7.05 1.45
CA THR A 49 15.59 7.06 2.53
C THR A 49 14.33 6.36 2.06
N TYR A 50 13.95 5.32 2.78
CA TYR A 50 12.72 4.56 2.61
C TYR A 50 11.73 4.94 3.69
N ARG A 51 10.45 4.97 3.33
CA ARG A 51 9.34 5.12 4.27
C ARG A 51 8.40 3.95 4.12
N LEU A 52 8.02 3.38 5.25
CA LEU A 52 7.13 2.23 5.30
C LEU A 52 5.77 2.69 5.82
N TYR A 53 4.73 2.34 5.08
CA TYR A 53 3.35 2.72 5.33
C TYR A 53 2.47 1.48 5.40
N LEU A 54 1.51 1.47 6.31
CA LEU A 54 0.41 0.52 6.29
C LEU A 54 -0.81 1.19 5.64
N THR A 55 -1.24 0.64 4.52
CA THR A 55 -2.47 1.04 3.84
C THR A 55 -3.64 0.36 4.54
N GLN A 56 -4.63 1.16 4.94
CA GLN A 56 -5.84 0.69 5.63
C GLN A 56 -7.03 0.70 4.69
N LEU A 57 -8.06 -0.08 5.02
CA LEU A 57 -9.30 -0.16 4.25
C LEU A 57 -10.21 1.04 4.56
N CYS A 58 -10.36 1.35 5.85
CA CYS A 58 -11.16 2.47 6.31
C CYS A 58 -10.31 3.62 6.86
N PRO A 59 -10.76 4.87 6.69
CA PRO A 59 -10.25 6.01 7.46
C PRO A 59 -10.47 5.88 8.98
N THR A 60 -11.40 5.00 9.40
CA THR A 60 -11.69 4.70 10.80
C THR A 60 -10.85 3.57 11.36
N ASP A 61 -10.09 2.86 10.55
CA ASP A 61 -9.18 1.82 11.04
C ASP A 61 -8.05 2.45 11.84
N PHE A 62 -7.58 1.73 12.85
CA PHE A 62 -6.57 2.25 13.76
C PHE A 62 -5.41 1.28 13.88
N VAL A 63 -4.22 1.70 13.45
CA VAL A 63 -2.97 0.97 13.68
C VAL A 63 -2.57 1.15 15.13
N SER A 64 -2.67 0.07 15.91
CA SER A 64 -2.40 0.09 17.34
C SER A 64 -0.95 -0.19 17.67
N ALA A 65 -0.33 -1.16 17.02
CA ALA A 65 1.01 -1.61 17.39
C ALA A 65 1.75 -2.24 16.22
N ILE A 66 3.08 -2.13 16.25
CA ILE A 66 3.99 -3.00 15.51
C ILE A 66 4.69 -3.89 16.53
N TYR A 67 4.79 -5.19 16.23
CA TYR A 67 5.25 -6.16 17.21
C TYR A 67 6.05 -7.31 16.58
N GLY A 68 6.75 -8.07 17.43
CA GLY A 68 7.40 -9.31 17.05
C GLY A 68 7.64 -10.19 18.27
N ASN A 69 7.46 -11.50 18.15
CA ASN A 69 7.66 -12.51 19.20
C ASN A 69 8.02 -13.88 18.60
N ASP A 70 8.00 -14.95 19.40
CA ASP A 70 8.36 -16.31 18.98
C ASP A 70 7.34 -16.99 18.06
N VAL A 71 6.10 -16.50 18.01
CA VAL A 71 5.03 -16.97 17.10
C VAL A 71 5.03 -16.17 15.80
N SER A 72 5.14 -14.86 15.91
CA SER A 72 5.13 -13.90 14.80
C SER A 72 6.45 -13.12 14.83
N PRO A 73 7.52 -13.64 14.20
CA PRO A 73 8.83 -13.02 14.28
C PRO A 73 8.85 -11.68 13.54
N PHE A 74 9.63 -10.75 14.04
CA PHE A 74 9.95 -9.50 13.36
C PHE A 74 11.40 -9.47 12.95
N GLU A 75 11.67 -8.92 11.78
CA GLU A 75 13.01 -8.75 11.24
C GLU A 75 13.09 -7.49 10.39
N ILE A 76 14.16 -6.73 10.56
CA ILE A 76 14.60 -5.71 9.61
C ILE A 76 16.05 -6.03 9.26
N SER A 77 16.34 -6.09 7.98
CA SER A 77 17.66 -6.37 7.43
C SER A 77 18.09 -5.23 6.52
N ALA A 78 19.24 -4.63 6.84
CA ALA A 78 19.90 -3.57 6.10
C ALA A 78 21.42 -3.86 6.08
N PRO A 79 21.91 -4.76 5.21
CA PRO A 79 23.28 -5.28 5.27
C PRO A 79 24.39 -4.23 5.17
N GLU A 80 24.11 -3.10 4.51
CA GLU A 80 25.05 -1.99 4.34
C GLU A 80 25.02 -0.98 5.51
N GLY A 81 24.20 -1.24 6.53
CA GLY A 81 24.04 -0.39 7.71
C GLY A 81 22.97 0.69 7.52
N LEU A 82 22.30 1.02 8.62
CA LEU A 82 21.34 2.11 8.72
C LEU A 82 22.05 3.38 9.18
N PHE A 83 21.70 4.49 8.55
CA PHE A 83 22.15 5.80 8.96
C PHE A 83 21.42 6.21 10.24
N ASN A 84 22.20 6.52 11.28
CA ASN A 84 21.73 7.20 12.47
C ASN A 84 22.65 8.36 12.84
N HIS A 85 22.12 9.58 12.99
CA HIS A 85 22.99 10.70 13.32
C HIS A 85 23.48 10.62 14.77
N LEU A 86 24.76 10.93 15.02
CA LEU A 86 25.35 10.96 16.38
C LEU A 86 24.67 11.88 17.41
N PHE A 87 23.78 12.78 16.96
CA PHE A 87 23.03 13.69 17.83
C PHE A 87 21.55 13.32 17.89
N ASN A 88 21.16 12.16 17.36
CA ASN A 88 19.83 11.60 17.51
C ASN A 88 19.60 11.29 19.00
N PRO A 89 18.63 11.94 19.66
CA PRO A 89 18.40 11.76 21.09
C PRO A 89 17.61 10.50 21.45
N GLY A 90 17.14 9.70 20.48
CA GLY A 90 16.37 8.50 20.79
C GLY A 90 15.97 7.67 19.57
N TRP A 91 15.16 6.65 19.83
CA TRP A 91 14.68 5.68 18.84
C TRP A 91 13.51 6.21 17.97
N GLY A 92 13.02 7.40 18.28
CA GLY A 92 11.89 8.07 17.64
C GLY A 92 12.22 9.52 17.30
N ALA A 93 11.22 10.32 16.96
CA ALA A 93 11.45 11.71 16.54
C ALA A 93 12.00 12.62 17.63
N PHE A 94 12.67 13.68 17.18
CA PHE A 94 13.43 14.58 18.02
C PHE A 94 13.01 16.05 17.83
N SER A 95 13.56 16.94 18.66
CA SER A 95 13.23 18.37 18.61
C SER A 95 13.86 19.04 17.38
N PRO A 96 13.12 19.92 16.66
CA PRO A 96 13.60 20.58 15.44
C PRO A 96 14.81 21.51 15.62
N ALA A 97 15.27 21.73 16.87
CA ALA A 97 16.32 22.69 17.21
C ALA A 97 17.66 22.46 16.47
N PHE A 98 17.94 21.24 16.01
CA PHE A 98 19.23 20.89 15.40
C PHE A 98 19.22 20.77 13.87
N VAL A 99 18.06 20.74 13.21
CA VAL A 99 17.99 20.51 11.75
C VAL A 99 18.56 21.65 10.93
N PHE A 100 18.51 22.87 11.44
CA PHE A 100 19.16 24.02 10.78
C PHE A 100 20.68 23.93 10.76
N ILE A 101 21.27 23.11 11.64
CA ILE A 101 22.72 22.88 11.75
C ILE A 101 23.10 21.56 11.07
N PHE A 102 22.27 20.53 11.22
CA PHE A 102 22.45 19.20 10.63
C PHE A 102 21.19 18.81 9.85
N PRO A 103 21.06 19.21 8.58
CA PRO A 103 19.88 18.90 7.77
C PRO A 103 19.67 17.40 7.52
N SER A 104 20.75 16.61 7.56
CA SER A 104 20.71 15.15 7.41
C SER A 104 19.88 14.45 8.48
N LEU A 105 19.64 15.09 9.63
CA LEU A 105 18.73 14.61 10.67
C LEU A 105 17.29 14.36 10.17
N LEU A 106 16.84 15.05 9.12
CA LEU A 106 15.53 14.79 8.51
C LEU A 106 15.39 13.38 7.92
N PHE A 107 16.53 12.76 7.62
CA PHE A 107 16.64 11.46 6.98
C PHE A 107 17.20 10.42 7.95
N ASP A 108 17.14 10.70 9.26
CA ASP A 108 17.49 9.72 10.28
C ASP A 108 16.53 8.52 10.24
N SER A 109 16.99 7.37 10.73
CA SER A 109 16.16 6.16 10.82
C SER A 109 15.36 6.20 12.13
N PHE A 110 14.05 6.01 12.07
CA PHE A 110 13.19 6.07 13.26
C PHE A 110 11.91 5.23 13.10
N ALA A 111 11.35 4.79 14.24
CA ALA A 111 10.04 4.14 14.29
C ALA A 111 8.93 5.14 14.67
N THR A 112 7.72 4.91 14.17
CA THR A 112 6.56 5.75 14.49
C THR A 112 5.25 4.99 14.25
N ILE A 113 4.12 5.64 14.58
CA ILE A 113 2.79 5.28 14.10
C ILE A 113 2.11 6.61 13.75
N GLY A 114 2.00 6.88 12.45
CA GLY A 114 1.30 8.01 11.86
C GLY A 114 2.05 9.34 11.79
N HIS A 115 3.24 9.47 12.40
CA HIS A 115 4.01 10.71 12.25
C HIS A 115 4.94 10.67 11.05
N GLU A 116 4.70 11.56 10.09
CA GLU A 116 5.54 11.67 8.89
C GLU A 116 6.72 12.64 9.02
N SER A 117 6.75 13.41 10.11
CA SER A 117 7.87 14.29 10.42
C SER A 117 8.75 13.68 11.49
N VAL A 118 10.07 13.83 11.34
CA VAL A 118 11.06 13.56 12.40
C VAL A 118 10.94 14.49 13.61
N PHE A 119 9.92 15.37 13.66
CA PHE A 119 9.78 16.42 14.66
C PHE A 119 8.72 16.14 15.69
N SER A 120 9.16 16.18 16.94
CA SER A 120 8.34 16.37 18.12
C SER A 120 7.69 17.77 18.09
N SER A 121 6.35 17.83 18.13
CA SER A 121 5.68 19.10 18.43
C SER A 121 5.90 19.39 19.92
N SER A 122 6.74 20.39 20.22
CA SER A 122 7.05 20.76 21.60
C SER A 122 5.78 21.26 22.31
N GLY A 123 5.19 20.47 23.21
CA GLY A 123 4.18 20.97 24.14
C GLY A 123 3.01 20.05 24.51
N GLY A 124 2.94 18.82 24.04
CA GLY A 124 1.99 17.81 24.53
C GLY A 124 2.72 16.51 24.80
N ASN A 125 2.09 15.57 25.52
CA ASN A 125 2.56 14.18 25.68
C ASN A 125 2.59 13.41 24.34
N ASN A 126 2.59 14.15 23.22
CA ASN A 126 2.19 13.70 21.91
C ASN A 126 3.20 14.08 20.75
N SER A 127 4.45 13.62 20.82
CA SER A 127 5.54 13.71 19.81
C SER A 127 5.77 12.36 19.12
N PRO A 128 6.59 12.17 18.08
CA PRO A 128 6.95 10.81 17.64
C PRO A 128 7.91 10.04 18.61
N ALA A 129 7.79 10.38 19.90
CA ALA A 129 8.06 9.59 21.10
C ALA A 129 6.76 9.14 21.83
N ASP A 130 5.61 9.15 21.14
CA ASP A 130 4.25 8.81 21.64
C ASP A 130 3.93 7.36 21.61
N VAL A 131 4.60 6.72 20.68
CA VAL A 131 4.56 5.30 20.59
C VAL A 131 5.32 4.81 21.81
N SER A 132 4.64 4.08 22.67
CA SER A 132 5.27 3.45 23.82
C SER A 132 6.05 2.24 23.32
N LEU A 133 7.32 2.13 23.68
CA LEU A 133 8.15 0.98 23.35
C LEU A 133 8.25 0.04 24.56
N LEU A 134 7.97 -1.23 24.31
CA LEU A 134 8.30 -2.34 25.19
C LEU A 134 9.14 -3.33 24.41
N GLU A 135 10.32 -3.67 24.91
CA GLU A 135 11.23 -4.60 24.24
C GLU A 135 11.90 -5.57 25.23
N ASP A 136 12.14 -6.79 24.77
CA ASP A 136 12.96 -7.77 25.48
C ASP A 136 14.42 -7.31 25.51
N PRO A 137 15.04 -7.14 26.69
CA PRO A 137 16.46 -6.81 26.79
C PRO A 137 17.40 -7.82 26.11
N ALA A 138 16.94 -9.04 25.83
CA ALA A 138 17.73 -10.03 25.10
C ALA A 138 17.78 -9.78 23.58
N GLN A 139 16.76 -9.15 23.01
CA GLN A 139 16.64 -8.80 21.59
C GLN A 139 15.97 -7.42 21.42
N PRO A 140 16.63 -6.34 21.84
CA PRO A 140 16.09 -5.00 21.68
C PRO A 140 16.14 -4.58 20.20
N ILE A 141 15.11 -3.86 19.76
CA ILE A 141 15.06 -3.31 18.39
C ILE A 141 15.53 -1.86 18.36
N SER A 142 15.47 -1.14 19.49
CA SER A 142 15.84 0.27 19.58
C SER A 142 17.24 0.63 19.03
N PRO A 143 18.28 -0.24 19.09
CA PRO A 143 19.60 0.10 18.57
C PRO A 143 19.64 0.42 17.06
N ILE A 144 18.73 -0.11 16.24
CA ILE A 144 18.71 0.20 14.79
C ILE A 144 18.33 1.64 14.48
N PHE A 145 17.75 2.34 15.45
CA PHE A 145 17.30 3.74 15.37
C PHE A 145 18.18 4.69 16.19
N ILE A 146 19.28 4.20 16.77
CA ILE A 146 20.16 5.00 17.64
C ILE A 146 21.63 4.81 17.24
N GLU A 147 22.02 3.59 16.90
CA GLU A 147 23.40 3.24 16.55
C GLU A 147 23.62 3.33 15.04
N ASP A 148 24.51 4.22 14.63
CA ASP A 148 24.89 4.37 13.22
C ASP A 148 25.59 3.11 12.69
N GLY A 149 25.24 2.73 11.47
CA GLY A 149 25.75 1.52 10.81
C GLY A 149 25.15 0.21 11.32
N SER A 150 24.08 0.26 12.13
CA SER A 150 23.37 -0.95 12.55
C SER A 150 22.79 -1.68 11.33
N THR A 151 22.97 -3.00 11.27
CA THR A 151 22.67 -3.80 10.07
C THR A 151 21.28 -4.42 10.07
N GLY A 152 20.51 -4.24 11.14
CA GLY A 152 19.20 -4.84 11.29
C GLY A 152 18.84 -5.16 12.74
N ALA A 153 17.60 -5.60 12.94
CA ALA A 153 17.10 -6.13 14.21
C ALA A 153 16.24 -7.36 13.97
N ILE A 154 16.24 -8.25 14.96
CA ILE A 154 15.38 -9.43 14.99
C ILE A 154 14.72 -9.48 16.35
N ALA A 155 13.42 -9.74 16.38
CA ALA A 155 12.70 -10.05 17.60
C ALA A 155 11.87 -11.33 17.39
N ASN A 156 12.37 -12.43 17.96
CA ASN A 156 11.76 -13.75 17.89
C ASN A 156 11.79 -14.48 19.25
N THR A 157 11.93 -13.74 20.35
CA THR A 157 11.78 -14.31 21.71
C THR A 157 10.33 -14.35 22.15
N LEU A 158 10.04 -15.15 23.17
CA LEU A 158 8.71 -15.23 23.80
C LEU A 158 8.20 -13.88 24.32
N ILE A 159 9.10 -13.01 24.79
CA ILE A 159 8.73 -11.66 25.25
C ILE A 159 8.58 -10.73 24.06
N GLY A 160 9.53 -10.79 23.12
CA GLY A 160 9.48 -10.02 21.89
C GLY A 160 9.63 -8.52 22.10
N PHE A 161 9.01 -7.74 21.21
CA PHE A 161 8.84 -6.30 21.39
C PHE A 161 7.48 -5.86 20.86
N ALA A 162 7.06 -4.67 21.29
CA ALA A 162 6.02 -3.90 20.63
C ALA A 162 6.30 -2.41 20.79
N TYR A 163 6.12 -1.66 19.72
CA TYR A 163 5.89 -0.22 19.82
C TYR A 163 4.43 0.07 19.48
N TYR A 164 3.73 0.79 20.35
CA TYR A 164 2.27 0.90 20.28
C TYR A 164 1.72 2.27 20.68
N ASN A 165 0.55 2.60 20.12
CA ASN A 165 -0.29 3.71 20.52
C ASN A 165 -1.50 3.19 21.31
N LEU A 166 -2.00 4.00 22.24
CA LEU A 166 -3.28 3.72 22.89
C LEU A 166 -4.43 4.08 21.95
N ASN A 167 -5.49 3.26 21.97
CA ASN A 167 -6.68 3.49 21.16
C ASN A 167 -7.24 4.91 21.37
N GLY A 168 -7.59 5.57 20.26
CA GLY A 168 -8.05 6.96 20.23
C GLY A 168 -6.93 7.99 20.05
N ASN A 169 -5.66 7.58 19.94
CA ASN A 169 -4.61 8.48 19.49
C ASN A 169 -4.85 8.89 18.03
N PRO A 170 -4.96 10.19 17.69
CA PRO A 170 -5.26 10.61 16.32
C PRO A 170 -4.24 10.10 15.28
N TYR A 171 -3.00 9.80 15.68
CA TYR A 171 -1.96 9.34 14.76
C TYR A 171 -2.06 7.84 14.40
N GLY A 172 -2.88 7.05 15.11
CA GLY A 172 -3.10 5.66 14.69
C GLY A 172 -4.06 5.54 13.50
N TYR A 173 -4.79 6.61 13.16
CA TYR A 173 -5.70 6.63 12.02
C TYR A 173 -4.95 6.98 10.72
N PRO A 174 -5.41 6.47 9.56
CA PRO A 174 -4.92 6.85 8.25
C PRO A 174 -4.87 8.35 7.99
N ASN A 175 -3.86 8.76 7.23
CA ASN A 175 -3.83 10.08 6.60
C ASN A 175 -4.85 10.16 5.44
N ASP A 176 -4.88 11.30 4.74
CA ASP A 176 -5.81 11.53 3.62
C ASP A 176 -5.61 10.54 2.45
N ASP A 177 -4.44 9.90 2.36
CA ASP A 177 -4.11 8.88 1.35
C ASP A 177 -4.48 7.45 1.81
N GLY A 178 -5.11 7.30 2.98
CA GLY A 178 -5.47 5.98 3.53
C GLY A 178 -4.29 5.23 4.16
N ARG A 179 -3.20 5.91 4.50
CA ARG A 179 -1.94 5.30 4.94
C ARG A 179 -1.55 5.73 6.36
N VAL A 180 -0.90 4.84 7.09
CA VAL A 180 -0.26 5.14 8.38
C VAL A 180 1.24 4.85 8.27
N MET A 181 2.08 5.87 8.43
CA MET A 181 3.54 5.68 8.43
C MET A 181 3.98 4.93 9.69
N ILE A 182 4.82 3.91 9.54
CA ILE A 182 5.28 3.07 10.66
C ILE A 182 6.78 3.16 10.94
N MET A 183 7.60 3.52 9.94
CA MET A 183 9.04 3.75 10.13
C MET A 183 9.65 4.47 8.93
N GLN A 184 10.80 5.10 9.17
CA GLN A 184 11.72 5.60 8.15
C GLN A 184 13.06 4.90 8.32
N LEU A 185 13.67 4.46 7.22
CA LEU A 185 14.97 3.81 7.22
C LEU A 185 15.84 4.46 6.15
N THR A 186 17.07 4.84 6.48
CA THR A 186 18.03 5.37 5.50
C THR A 186 19.25 4.48 5.42
N THR A 187 19.60 4.03 4.21
CA THR A 187 20.76 3.15 3.99
C THR A 187 21.29 3.31 2.56
N SER A 188 22.55 2.92 2.32
CA SER A 188 23.13 2.80 0.98
C SER A 188 22.79 1.47 0.29
N GLY A 189 22.20 0.52 1.01
CA GLY A 189 21.90 -0.84 0.54
C GLY A 189 20.41 -1.14 0.38
N PRO A 190 20.07 -2.39 0.03
CA PRO A 190 18.69 -2.86 0.05
C PRO A 190 18.19 -3.00 1.50
N ILE A 191 16.87 -2.89 1.66
CA ILE A 191 16.16 -3.21 2.90
C ILE A 191 15.21 -4.39 2.66
N SER A 192 15.09 -5.27 3.63
CA SER A 192 14.13 -6.38 3.62
C SER A 192 13.72 -6.73 5.05
N GLY A 193 12.66 -7.50 5.23
CA GLY A 193 12.25 -7.88 6.57
C GLY A 193 10.87 -8.52 6.70
N LEU A 194 10.53 -8.78 7.96
CA LEU A 194 9.25 -9.28 8.44
C LEU A 194 8.66 -8.24 9.40
N ILE A 195 7.47 -7.73 9.10
CA ILE A 195 6.77 -6.74 9.91
C ILE A 195 5.42 -7.32 10.33
N ASN A 196 5.08 -7.19 11.61
CA ASN A 196 3.76 -7.57 12.10
C ASN A 196 3.08 -6.34 12.71
N ALA A 197 1.80 -6.16 12.43
CA ALA A 197 1.01 -5.05 12.97
C ALA A 197 -0.29 -5.52 13.59
N GLN A 198 -0.77 -4.75 14.56
CA GLN A 198 -2.10 -4.90 15.13
C GLN A 198 -2.95 -3.73 14.67
N ILE A 199 -4.06 -4.05 14.02
CA ILE A 199 -5.03 -3.10 13.48
C ILE A 199 -6.35 -3.29 14.22
N PHE A 200 -7.02 -2.19 14.54
CA PHE A 200 -8.39 -2.18 15.06
C PHE A 200 -9.31 -1.68 13.94
N PRO A 201 -10.03 -2.58 13.25
CA PRO A 201 -11.03 -2.22 12.29
C PRO A 201 -12.05 -1.28 12.92
N ASN A 202 -12.36 -0.18 12.23
CA ASN A 202 -13.24 0.88 12.73
C ASN A 202 -12.84 1.48 14.09
N GLY A 203 -11.58 1.31 14.52
CA GLY A 203 -11.07 1.77 15.81
C GLY A 203 -11.55 0.95 17.00
N VAL A 204 -12.18 -0.20 16.78
CA VAL A 204 -12.73 -1.06 17.84
C VAL A 204 -11.71 -2.10 18.26
N GLY A 205 -11.00 -1.85 19.37
CA GLY A 205 -9.95 -2.75 19.84
C GLY A 205 -10.40 -4.16 20.25
N ALA A 206 -11.71 -4.40 20.39
CA ALA A 206 -12.25 -5.74 20.62
C ALA A 206 -12.18 -6.64 19.37
N ASN A 207 -12.17 -6.04 18.19
CA ASN A 207 -12.07 -6.71 16.90
C ASN A 207 -10.63 -6.62 16.41
N SER A 208 -9.64 -6.77 17.29
CA SER A 208 -8.26 -6.55 16.87
C SER A 208 -7.79 -7.62 15.91
N VAL A 209 -7.14 -7.17 14.87
CA VAL A 209 -6.74 -7.98 13.75
C VAL A 209 -5.20 -7.92 13.63
N LEU A 210 -4.55 -9.06 13.39
CA LEU A 210 -3.10 -9.22 13.41
C LEU A 210 -2.56 -9.54 12.01
N VAL A 211 -1.85 -8.58 11.40
CA VAL A 211 -1.27 -8.70 10.06
C VAL A 211 0.21 -9.05 10.11
N HIS A 212 0.66 -9.79 9.10
CA HIS A 212 2.06 -10.11 8.87
C HIS A 212 2.45 -9.67 7.45
N TYR A 213 3.67 -9.17 7.28
CA TYR A 213 4.17 -8.72 5.99
C TYR A 213 5.62 -9.18 5.83
N ALA A 214 5.91 -9.79 4.68
CA ALA A 214 7.27 -10.00 4.21
C ALA A 214 7.57 -9.03 3.08
N PHE A 215 8.69 -8.30 3.16
CA PHE A 215 9.09 -7.34 2.14
C PHE A 215 10.56 -7.49 1.74
N ASP A 216 10.86 -7.15 0.49
CA ASP A 216 12.20 -7.11 -0.08
C ASP A 216 12.31 -5.94 -1.05
N GLY A 217 12.87 -4.84 -0.57
CA GLY A 217 12.99 -3.58 -1.28
C GLY A 217 11.69 -2.75 -1.35
N PRO A 218 11.64 -1.74 -2.23
CA PRO A 218 10.45 -0.92 -2.48
C PRO A 218 9.36 -1.71 -3.20
N GLY A 219 8.10 -1.54 -2.78
CA GLY A 219 6.96 -2.25 -3.35
C GLY A 219 5.72 -2.17 -2.49
N ILE A 220 4.66 -2.82 -2.94
CA ILE A 220 3.42 -3.04 -2.18
C ILE A 220 3.35 -4.53 -1.86
N TYR A 221 3.20 -4.84 -0.59
CA TYR A 221 3.17 -6.21 -0.06
C TYR A 221 1.83 -6.44 0.63
N PRO A 222 1.00 -7.37 0.14
CA PRO A 222 -0.27 -7.67 0.78
C PRO A 222 -0.02 -8.29 2.17
N ALA A 223 -0.99 -8.13 3.08
CA ALA A 223 -0.95 -8.82 4.35
C ALA A 223 -1.01 -10.33 4.14
N GLU A 224 -0.08 -11.04 4.78
CA GLU A 224 -0.17 -12.48 5.01
C GLU A 224 -0.96 -12.69 6.30
N TRP A 225 -2.18 -13.19 6.18
CA TRP A 225 -2.98 -13.57 7.34
C TRP A 225 -2.71 -15.02 7.69
N ASN A 226 -2.64 -15.32 8.98
CA ASN A 226 -2.76 -16.69 9.46
C ASN A 226 -4.25 -17.10 9.50
N CYS A 227 -4.97 -16.91 8.40
CA CYS A 227 -6.37 -17.25 8.32
C CYS A 227 -6.55 -18.70 7.86
N ASP A 228 -7.16 -19.54 8.71
CA ASP A 228 -7.59 -20.88 8.30
C ASP A 228 -8.96 -20.85 7.56
N ASN A 229 -9.72 -19.75 7.67
CA ASN A 229 -11.06 -19.53 7.09
C ASN A 229 -11.12 -18.20 6.31
N ASP A 230 -10.58 -18.21 5.10
CA ASP A 230 -10.69 -17.13 4.11
C ASP A 230 -11.35 -17.78 2.88
N LEU A 231 -12.69 -17.70 2.82
CA LEU A 231 -13.49 -18.47 1.87
C LEU A 231 -13.33 -17.95 0.43
N ASP A 232 -13.18 -16.64 0.26
CA ASP A 232 -13.09 -15.99 -1.04
C ASP A 232 -11.65 -15.69 -1.48
N GLY A 233 -10.68 -15.80 -0.56
CA GLY A 233 -9.24 -15.70 -0.83
C GLY A 233 -8.77 -14.26 -0.99
N ASP A 234 -9.53 -13.27 -0.51
CA ASP A 234 -9.21 -11.85 -0.64
C ASP A 234 -8.14 -11.38 0.35
N GLY A 235 -7.79 -12.26 1.30
CA GLY A 235 -6.85 -11.97 2.37
C GLY A 235 -7.48 -11.12 3.47
N VAL A 236 -8.73 -11.37 3.84
CA VAL A 236 -9.36 -10.99 5.11
C VAL A 236 -10.07 -12.25 5.63
N CYS A 237 -10.04 -12.50 6.94
CA CYS A 237 -10.75 -13.66 7.48
C CYS A 237 -12.26 -13.46 7.44
N ASP A 238 -13.03 -14.51 7.14
CA ASP A 238 -14.51 -14.51 7.15
C ASP A 238 -15.10 -13.86 8.42
N GLU A 239 -14.45 -14.05 9.58
CA GLU A 239 -14.92 -13.50 10.85
C GLU A 239 -14.60 -12.01 11.07
N ASP A 240 -13.60 -11.50 10.36
CA ASP A 240 -13.12 -10.11 10.41
C ASP A 240 -13.57 -9.28 9.20
N GLU A 241 -14.31 -9.90 8.27
CA GLU A 241 -14.86 -9.24 7.11
C GLU A 241 -15.90 -8.17 7.47
N THR A 242 -15.77 -7.02 6.81
CA THR A 242 -16.79 -5.99 6.85
C THR A 242 -17.68 -6.12 5.63
N LEU A 243 -18.95 -6.44 5.85
CA LEU A 243 -19.96 -6.56 4.81
C LEU A 243 -20.32 -5.21 4.19
N GLY A 244 -20.35 -5.15 2.87
CA GLY A 244 -20.86 -4.01 2.10
C GLY A 244 -20.45 -4.09 0.64
N CYS A 245 -20.72 -3.06 -0.16
CA CYS A 245 -20.37 -3.13 -1.57
C CYS A 245 -18.86 -2.95 -1.81
N THR A 246 -18.19 -3.97 -2.34
CA THR A 246 -16.74 -3.98 -2.65
C THR A 246 -16.40 -3.49 -4.05
N TYR A 247 -17.41 -3.26 -4.91
CA TYR A 247 -17.21 -2.90 -6.31
C TYR A 247 -17.04 -1.38 -6.47
N PRO A 248 -15.88 -0.87 -6.93
CA PRO A 248 -15.64 0.57 -7.10
C PRO A 248 -16.58 1.27 -8.08
N SER A 249 -17.25 0.49 -8.94
CA SER A 249 -18.24 0.96 -9.91
C SER A 249 -19.65 1.14 -9.34
N ALA A 250 -19.90 0.72 -8.09
CA ALA A 250 -21.20 0.87 -7.44
C ALA A 250 -21.40 2.27 -6.83
N GLU A 251 -22.64 2.77 -6.87
CA GLU A 251 -23.04 4.04 -6.24
C GLU A 251 -22.91 4.02 -4.72
N ASN A 252 -23.05 2.85 -4.10
CA ASN A 252 -22.88 2.62 -2.67
C ASN A 252 -21.57 1.87 -2.35
N PHE A 253 -20.56 1.97 -3.23
CA PHE A 253 -19.23 1.43 -2.96
C PHE A 253 -18.72 1.87 -1.58
N SER A 254 -18.21 0.91 -0.83
CA SER A 254 -17.66 1.11 0.51
C SER A 254 -16.20 0.69 0.52
N HIS A 255 -15.29 1.66 0.69
CA HIS A 255 -13.87 1.39 0.94
C HIS A 255 -13.65 0.51 2.18
N CYS A 256 -14.62 0.52 3.09
CA CYS A 256 -14.62 -0.27 4.31
C CYS A 256 -15.13 -1.70 4.14
N ALA A 257 -15.74 -2.05 3.01
CA ALA A 257 -16.19 -3.42 2.80
C ALA A 257 -14.99 -4.28 2.39
N SER A 258 -14.84 -5.45 3.00
CA SER A 258 -13.94 -6.50 2.50
C SER A 258 -14.72 -7.61 1.82
N GLU A 259 -16.00 -7.79 2.16
CA GLU A 259 -16.87 -8.82 1.55
C GLU A 259 -18.15 -8.20 0.99
N ASP A 260 -18.54 -8.63 -0.21
CA ASP A 260 -19.76 -8.18 -0.87
C ASP A 260 -21.00 -8.81 -0.24
N ASP A 261 -21.86 -7.96 0.34
CA ASP A 261 -23.13 -8.40 0.90
C ASP A 261 -24.27 -8.47 -0.12
N GLY A 262 -23.94 -8.26 -1.40
CA GLY A 262 -24.88 -8.23 -2.52
C GLY A 262 -25.80 -6.99 -2.50
N THR A 263 -25.48 -5.97 -1.69
CA THR A 263 -26.24 -4.73 -1.64
C THR A 263 -25.76 -3.68 -2.64
N CYS A 264 -24.76 -3.99 -3.48
CA CYS A 264 -24.25 -3.08 -4.49
C CYS A 264 -25.36 -2.50 -5.39
N VAL A 265 -25.44 -1.18 -5.41
CA VAL A 265 -26.31 -0.37 -6.25
C VAL A 265 -25.46 0.13 -7.39
N PHE A 266 -25.53 -0.54 -8.53
CA PHE A 266 -24.95 0.01 -9.75
C PHE A 266 -25.95 1.01 -10.33
N SER A 267 -25.46 2.21 -10.66
CA SER A 267 -26.27 3.25 -11.31
C SER A 267 -26.99 2.62 -12.49
N GLN A 268 -28.32 2.75 -12.48
CA GLN A 268 -29.29 1.93 -13.21
C GLN A 268 -28.70 1.29 -14.46
N ALA A 269 -28.75 -0.06 -14.47
CA ALA A 269 -28.49 -0.95 -15.59
C ALA A 269 -28.24 -0.15 -16.86
N VAL A 270 -26.98 -0.06 -17.29
CA VAL A 270 -26.69 0.42 -18.64
C VAL A 270 -27.66 -0.37 -19.51
N GLU A 271 -28.68 0.31 -20.05
CA GLU A 271 -29.62 -0.30 -20.96
C GLU A 271 -28.78 -0.49 -22.21
N CYS A 272 -28.05 -1.61 -22.20
CA CYS A 272 -27.24 -2.04 -23.29
C CYS A 272 -28.18 -2.06 -24.48
N GLY A 273 -27.77 -1.37 -25.55
CA GLY A 273 -28.57 -1.32 -26.76
C GLY A 273 -28.94 -2.74 -27.21
N PRO A 274 -29.99 -2.90 -28.03
CA PRO A 274 -30.35 -4.20 -28.59
C PRO A 274 -29.09 -4.94 -29.11
N GLY A 275 -28.95 -6.22 -28.77
CA GLY A 275 -27.78 -7.05 -29.14
C GLY A 275 -26.54 -6.94 -28.26
N THR A 276 -26.61 -6.19 -27.15
CA THR A 276 -25.51 -6.10 -26.18
C THR A 276 -25.94 -6.54 -24.78
N GLN A 277 -25.05 -7.20 -24.04
CA GLN A 277 -25.23 -7.55 -22.63
C GLN A 277 -24.21 -6.80 -21.78
N PHE A 278 -24.64 -6.38 -20.58
CA PHE A 278 -23.75 -5.74 -19.63
C PHE A 278 -22.83 -6.80 -19.01
N ASP A 279 -21.54 -6.53 -19.04
CA ASP A 279 -20.51 -7.32 -18.40
C ASP A 279 -20.13 -6.64 -17.06
N GLU A 280 -20.45 -7.31 -15.96
CA GLU A 280 -20.32 -6.77 -14.60
C GLU A 280 -18.85 -6.60 -14.17
N GLU A 281 -17.95 -7.41 -14.73
CA GLU A 281 -16.51 -7.39 -14.41
C GLU A 281 -15.80 -6.21 -15.08
N THR A 282 -16.14 -5.89 -16.32
CA THR A 282 -15.51 -4.80 -17.10
C THR A 282 -16.29 -3.50 -17.09
N GLY A 283 -17.55 -3.51 -16.64
CA GLY A 283 -18.44 -2.35 -16.66
C GLY A 283 -18.84 -1.90 -18.07
N ALA A 284 -18.74 -2.79 -19.08
CA ALA A 284 -18.99 -2.47 -20.48
C ALA A 284 -20.15 -3.29 -21.08
N CYS A 285 -20.83 -2.75 -22.09
CA CYS A 285 -21.79 -3.51 -22.91
C CYS A 285 -21.05 -4.28 -23.99
N LEU A 286 -21.06 -5.61 -23.90
CA LEU A 286 -20.44 -6.50 -24.87
C LEU A 286 -21.48 -6.99 -25.89
N VAL A 287 -21.08 -7.09 -27.15
CA VAL A 287 -21.93 -7.65 -28.22
C VAL A 287 -22.09 -9.14 -27.98
N THR A 288 -23.34 -9.61 -27.83
CA THR A 288 -23.63 -11.02 -27.53
C THR A 288 -23.36 -11.93 -28.73
N LEU A 289 -23.65 -11.44 -29.94
CA LEU A 289 -23.48 -12.13 -31.20
C LEU A 289 -23.00 -11.14 -32.28
N PRO A 290 -21.70 -11.14 -32.65
CA PRO A 290 -21.14 -10.18 -33.61
C PRO A 290 -21.74 -10.21 -35.03
N GLY A 291 -22.62 -11.17 -35.32
CA GLY A 291 -23.30 -11.33 -36.61
C GLY A 291 -24.82 -11.08 -36.58
N ASP A 292 -25.40 -10.88 -35.39
CA ASP A 292 -26.82 -10.55 -35.21
C ASP A 292 -26.98 -9.04 -35.44
N SER A 293 -27.30 -8.67 -36.68
CA SER A 293 -27.35 -7.28 -37.12
C SER A 293 -28.70 -6.64 -36.78
N ASN A 294 -29.75 -7.45 -36.69
CA ASN A 294 -31.12 -7.01 -36.47
C ASN A 294 -31.57 -7.12 -35.00
N PHE A 295 -30.72 -7.72 -34.15
CA PHE A 295 -30.87 -7.91 -32.72
C PHE A 295 -32.02 -8.84 -32.32
N ASP A 296 -32.30 -9.86 -33.14
CA ASP A 296 -33.31 -10.89 -32.87
C ASP A 296 -32.75 -12.14 -32.17
N ASN A 297 -31.46 -12.11 -31.81
CA ASN A 297 -30.71 -13.14 -31.11
C ASN A 297 -30.47 -14.42 -31.95
N CYS A 298 -30.64 -14.34 -33.27
CA CYS A 298 -30.23 -15.34 -34.25
C CYS A 298 -29.14 -14.77 -35.17
N VAL A 299 -28.46 -15.66 -35.91
CA VAL A 299 -27.57 -15.26 -37.01
C VAL A 299 -28.03 -16.01 -38.25
N ASP A 300 -28.83 -15.36 -39.08
CA ASP A 300 -29.50 -15.99 -40.22
C ASP A 300 -29.53 -15.10 -41.48
N LEU A 301 -30.45 -15.40 -42.40
CA LEU A 301 -30.51 -14.74 -43.70
C LEU A 301 -30.95 -13.28 -43.55
N GLU A 302 -31.79 -13.00 -42.55
CA GLU A 302 -32.32 -11.68 -42.27
C GLU A 302 -31.20 -10.72 -41.83
N ASP A 303 -30.23 -11.19 -41.03
CA ASP A 303 -29.01 -10.43 -40.69
C ASP A 303 -28.14 -10.12 -41.91
N LEU A 304 -27.94 -11.12 -42.77
CA LEU A 304 -27.17 -10.94 -43.99
C LEU A 304 -27.84 -9.94 -44.93
N LEU A 305 -29.17 -9.96 -45.00
CA LEU A 305 -29.93 -9.00 -45.80
C LEU A 305 -29.80 -7.58 -45.26
N GLU A 306 -29.83 -7.40 -43.94
CA GLU A 306 -29.62 -6.08 -43.32
C GLU A 306 -28.20 -5.56 -43.58
N LEU A 307 -27.19 -6.41 -43.43
CA LEU A 307 -25.80 -6.08 -43.77
C LEU A 307 -25.70 -5.65 -45.24
N LEU A 308 -26.31 -6.40 -46.16
CA LEU A 308 -26.28 -6.09 -47.60
C LEU A 308 -27.05 -4.82 -47.97
N VAL A 309 -28.07 -4.44 -47.20
CA VAL A 309 -28.78 -3.16 -47.38
C VAL A 309 -27.91 -1.97 -46.98
N LEU A 310 -27.08 -2.11 -45.93
CA LEU A 310 -26.15 -1.08 -45.48
C LEU A 310 -24.81 -1.10 -46.24
N TYR A 311 -24.48 -2.22 -46.90
CA TYR A 311 -23.22 -2.43 -47.60
C TYR A 311 -23.03 -1.42 -48.75
N GLY A 312 -21.97 -0.61 -48.64
CA GLY A 312 -21.61 0.39 -49.65
C GLY A 312 -22.17 1.79 -49.40
N LEU A 313 -22.87 2.03 -48.28
CA LEU A 313 -23.20 3.38 -47.84
C LEU A 313 -21.99 4.03 -47.18
N CYS A 314 -21.50 5.13 -47.78
CA CYS A 314 -20.46 5.97 -47.19
C CYS A 314 -21.12 7.18 -46.52
N PHE A 315 -21.02 7.29 -45.20
CA PHE A 315 -21.36 8.52 -44.50
C PHE A 315 -20.17 9.49 -44.55
N PRO A 316 -20.36 10.77 -44.93
CA PRO A 316 -19.29 11.75 -44.84
C PRO A 316 -18.88 11.94 -43.36
N PRO A 317 -17.59 12.18 -43.07
CA PRO A 317 -17.16 12.47 -41.70
C PRO A 317 -17.87 13.73 -41.19
N GLN A 318 -18.36 13.68 -39.95
CA GLN A 318 -18.76 14.88 -39.20
C GLN A 318 -17.53 15.62 -38.67
#